data_AF-A0A6A2X731-F1
#
_entry.id   AF-A0A6A2X731-F1
#
_cell.length_a   1.000
_cell.length_b   1.000
_cell.length_c   1.000
_cell.angle_alpha   90.00
_cell.angle_beta   90.00
_cell.angle_gamma   90.00
#
_symmetry.space_group_name_H-M   'P 1'
#
loop_
_entity.id
_entity.type
_entity.pdbx_description
1 polymer ?
#
loop_
_entity_poly.entity_id
_entity_poly.type
_entity_poly.pdbx_seq_one_letter_code
_entity_poly.pdbx_strand_id
1 'polypeptide(L)'
;MVRVSVLKDALKSMYNAEKRGKRQVMVRAGKIVVELNGRLNKRGVISPRVVIGVKEIEGWTARLLPSRQFGYIALTTSAGIMDHEETRRKNVGGKVLGFFY
;
A
#
# COMPACT_ATOMS: atom_id res chain seq x y z
N MET A 1 -15.49 -19.20 3.71
CA MET A 1 -14.28 -18.42 4.05
C MET A 1 -14.68 -16.97 4.30
N VAL A 2 -14.41 -16.42 5.48
CA VAL A 2 -14.81 -15.05 5.85
C VAL A 2 -13.84 -14.05 5.22
N ARG A 3 -14.34 -12.97 4.60
CA ARG A 3 -13.47 -11.88 4.09
C ARG A 3 -12.92 -11.09 5.27
N VAL A 4 -11.61 -11.18 5.48
CA VAL A 4 -10.92 -10.51 6.59
C VAL A 4 -10.56 -9.06 6.23
N SER A 5 -10.19 -8.78 4.98
CA SER A 5 -9.85 -7.43 4.53
C SER A 5 -10.04 -7.27 3.02
N VAL A 6 -10.96 -6.39 2.62
CA VAL A 6 -11.23 -6.08 1.21
C VAL A 6 -10.00 -5.51 0.52
N LEU A 7 -9.20 -4.71 1.24
CA LEU A 7 -7.94 -4.15 0.71
C LEU A 7 -6.93 -5.26 0.38
N LYS A 8 -6.79 -6.26 1.26
CA LYS A 8 -5.88 -7.38 1.04
C LYS A 8 -6.26 -8.18 -0.20
N ASP A 9 -7.55 -8.43 -0.39
CA ASP A 9 -8.08 -9.14 -1.55
C ASP A 9 -7.86 -8.35 -2.84
N ALA A 10 -8.14 -7.04 -2.80
CA ALA A 10 -7.92 -6.12 -3.92
C ALA A 10 -6.44 -6.11 -4.35
N LEU A 11 -5.51 -5.79 -3.44
CA LEU A 11 -4.08 -5.74 -3.78
C LEU A 11 -3.55 -7.11 -4.23
N LYS A 12 -4.05 -8.22 -3.68
CA LYS A 12 -3.69 -9.57 -4.13
C LYS A 12 -4.14 -9.83 -5.57
N SER A 13 -5.35 -9.41 -5.94
CA SER A 13 -5.88 -9.60 -7.29
C SER A 13 -5.08 -8.81 -8.33
N MET A 14 -4.68 -7.58 -8.03
CA MET A 14 -3.86 -6.74 -8.91
C MET A 14 -2.48 -7.35 -9.13
N TYR A 15 -1.79 -7.70 -8.04
CA TYR A 15 -0.47 -8.33 -8.13
C TYR A 15 -0.48 -9.63 -8.96
N ASN A 16 -1.48 -10.49 -8.74
CA ASN A 16 -1.59 -11.73 -9.48
C ASN A 16 -1.91 -11.51 -10.96
N ALA A 17 -2.68 -10.48 -11.30
CA ALA A 17 -2.97 -10.11 -12.68
C ALA A 17 -1.71 -9.58 -13.38
N GLU A 18 -0.94 -8.75 -12.69
CA GLU A 18 0.31 -8.18 -13.23
C GLU A 18 1.37 -9.25 -13.46
N LYS A 19 1.56 -10.18 -12.51
CA LYS A 19 2.46 -11.34 -12.68
C LYS A 19 2.03 -12.28 -13.79
N ARG A 20 0.75 -12.26 -14.20
CA ARG A 20 0.23 -13.00 -15.36
C ARG A 20 0.33 -12.20 -16.66
N GLY A 21 0.89 -11.00 -16.65
CA GLY A 21 1.01 -10.14 -17.84
C GLY A 21 -0.33 -9.59 -18.35
N LYS A 22 -1.37 -9.53 -17.49
CA LYS A 22 -2.67 -8.98 -17.88
C LYS A 22 -2.61 -7.45 -17.93
N ARG A 23 -3.30 -6.86 -18.91
CA ARG A 23 -3.45 -5.40 -19.03
C ARG A 23 -4.47 -4.79 -18.08
N GLN A 24 -5.43 -5.59 -17.60
CA GLN A 24 -6.49 -5.10 -16.71
C GLN A 24 -6.94 -6.14 -15.70
N VAL A 25 -7.46 -5.67 -14.57
CA VAL A 25 -8.03 -6.49 -13.51
C VAL A 25 -9.29 -5.85 -12.94
N MET A 26 -10.28 -6.67 -12.59
CA MET A 26 -11.49 -6.22 -11.93
C MET A 26 -11.42 -6.55 -10.44
N VAL A 27 -11.52 -5.53 -9.59
CA VAL A 27 -11.55 -5.66 -8.13
C VAL A 27 -13.00 -5.80 -7.65
N ARG A 28 -13.27 -6.81 -6.82
CA ARG A 28 -14.62 -7.18 -6.34
C ARG A 28 -15.20 -6.26 -5.24
N ALA A 29 -14.76 -4.99 -5.21
CA ALA A 29 -15.19 -3.95 -4.28
C ALA A 29 -15.81 -2.79 -5.08
N GLY A 30 -17.04 -2.99 -5.58
CA GLY A 30 -17.71 -2.03 -6.47
C GLY A 30 -17.45 -2.22 -7.96
N LYS A 31 -16.86 -3.35 -8.38
CA LYS A 31 -16.52 -3.68 -9.79
C LYS A 31 -15.62 -2.63 -10.47
N ILE A 32 -14.58 -2.21 -9.76
CA ILE A 32 -13.59 -1.26 -10.28
C ILE A 32 -12.68 -2.01 -11.25
N VAL A 33 -12.54 -1.49 -12.47
CA VAL A 33 -11.58 -1.96 -13.46
C VAL A 33 -10.32 -1.11 -13.34
N VAL A 34 -9.19 -1.78 -13.14
CA VAL A 34 -7.87 -1.14 -13.02
C VAL A 34 -7.02 -1.60 -14.20
N GLU A 35 -6.47 -0.65 -14.94
CA GLU A 35 -5.47 -0.89 -15.98
C GLU A 35 -4.07 -1.01 -15.34
N LEU A 36 -3.31 -2.02 -15.76
CA LEU A 36 -2.00 -2.35 -15.22
C LEU A 36 -0.92 -2.00 -16.24
N ASN A 37 0.13 -1.31 -15.78
CA ASN A 37 1.23 -0.84 -16.61
C ASN A 37 2.49 -1.73 -16.52
N GLY A 38 2.46 -2.80 -15.72
CA GLY A 38 3.57 -3.74 -15.57
C GLY A 38 4.69 -3.27 -14.63
N ARG A 39 4.46 -2.21 -13.84
CA ARG A 39 5.46 -1.63 -12.91
C ARG A 39 5.29 -2.06 -11.45
N LEU A 40 4.23 -2.79 -11.09
CA LEU A 40 4.00 -3.28 -9.74
C LEU A 40 4.84 -4.53 -9.47
N ASN A 41 5.92 -4.38 -8.70
CA ASN A 41 6.80 -5.48 -8.37
C ASN A 41 6.31 -6.31 -7.17
N LYS A 42 5.79 -5.65 -6.14
CA LYS A 42 5.28 -6.23 -4.90
C LYS A 42 4.26 -5.33 -4.21
N ARG A 43 3.36 -5.96 -3.48
CA ARG A 43 2.38 -5.30 -2.60
C ARG A 43 2.33 -5.98 -1.24
N GLY A 44 2.04 -5.21 -0.20
CA GLY A 44 1.81 -5.72 1.14
C GLY A 44 0.73 -4.91 1.86
N VAL A 45 -0.21 -5.59 2.51
CA VAL A 45 -1.12 -4.97 3.49
C VAL A 45 -0.60 -5.33 4.87
N ILE A 46 -0.42 -4.34 5.72
CA ILE A 46 0.04 -4.54 7.10
C ILE A 46 -1.18 -4.69 8.00
N SER A 47 -1.24 -5.82 8.69
CA SER A 47 -2.34 -6.17 9.60
C SER A 47 -1.73 -6.89 10.81
N PRO A 48 -2.00 -6.44 12.05
CA PRO A 48 -2.82 -5.28 12.43
C PRO A 48 -2.23 -3.94 11.96
N ARG A 49 -3.08 -2.89 11.85
CA ARG A 49 -2.64 -1.54 11.47
C ARG A 49 -1.91 -0.90 12.65
N VAL A 50 -0.60 -0.85 12.58
CA VAL A 50 0.26 -0.28 13.63
C VAL A 50 0.22 1.25 13.54
N VAL A 51 0.08 1.91 14.68
CA VAL A 51 0.23 3.37 14.80
C VAL A 51 1.72 3.68 14.83
N ILE A 52 2.15 4.63 14.01
CA ILE A 52 3.53 5.08 13.94
C ILE A 52 3.61 6.60 14.08
N GLY A 53 4.60 7.06 14.83
CA GLY A 53 4.97 8.47 14.90
C GLY A 53 5.85 8.90 13.73
N VAL A 54 6.02 10.21 13.53
CA VAL A 54 6.85 10.77 12.44
C VAL A 54 8.30 10.27 12.50
N LYS A 55 8.85 10.11 13.71
CA LYS A 55 10.21 9.61 13.95
C LYS A 55 10.40 8.14 13.52
N GLU A 56 9.34 7.35 13.55
CA GLU A 56 9.40 5.92 13.25
C GLU A 56 9.27 5.62 11.75
N ILE A 57 8.79 6.58 10.95
CA ILE A 57 8.58 6.42 9.50
C ILE A 57 9.84 5.89 8.82
N GLU A 58 10.99 6.48 9.11
CA GLU A 58 12.30 6.08 8.56
C GLU A 58 12.65 4.61 8.84
N GLY A 59 12.38 4.15 10.07
CA GLY A 59 12.60 2.75 10.45
C GLY A 59 11.69 1.79 9.68
N TRP A 60 10.44 2.20 9.44
CA TRP A 60 9.50 1.42 8.63
C TRP A 60 9.85 1.44 7.15
N THR A 61 10.29 2.57 6.60
CA THR A 61 10.80 2.69 5.24
C THR A 61 11.96 1.73 4.99
N ALA A 62 12.96 1.72 5.87
CA ALA A 62 14.12 0.83 5.76
C ALA A 62 13.78 -0.67 5.85
N ARG A 63 12.68 -1.02 6.54
CA ARG A 63 12.24 -2.41 6.70
C ARG A 63 11.36 -2.92 5.56
N LEU A 64 10.54 -2.04 4.99
CA LEU A 64 9.48 -2.42 4.05
C LEU A 64 9.87 -2.17 2.59
N LEU A 65 10.61 -1.10 2.31
CA LEU A 65 10.97 -0.71 0.96
C LEU A 65 12.37 -1.24 0.61
N PRO A 66 12.60 -1.65 -0.65
CA PRO A 66 13.90 -2.17 -1.08
C PRO A 66 14.96 -1.05 -1.18
N SER A 67 14.54 0.21 -1.37
CA SER A 67 15.43 1.37 -1.36
C SER A 67 14.68 2.60 -0.84
N ARG A 68 15.43 3.61 -0.38
CA ARG A 68 14.86 4.89 0.08
C ARG A 68 14.23 5.72 -1.04
N GLN A 69 14.58 5.44 -2.30
CA GLN A 69 14.09 6.17 -3.48
C GLN A 69 13.02 5.39 -4.25
N PHE A 70 12.64 4.19 -3.78
CA PHE A 70 11.76 3.31 -4.53
C PHE A 70 10.65 2.71 -3.66
N GLY A 71 9.41 2.93 -4.11
CA GLY A 71 8.22 2.44 -3.45
C GLY A 71 7.59 3.45 -2.52
N TYR A 72 6.37 3.13 -2.09
CA TYR A 72 5.61 3.96 -1.20
C TYR A 72 4.99 3.13 -0.09
N ILE A 73 4.98 3.71 1.11
CA ILE A 73 4.20 3.22 2.24
C ILE A 73 2.97 4.12 2.35
N ALA A 74 1.78 3.51 2.33
CA ALA A 74 0.52 4.21 2.51
C ALA A 74 0.13 4.23 3.99
N LEU A 75 -0.23 5.41 4.49
CA LEU A 75 -0.62 5.65 5.88
C LEU A 75 -1.99 6.32 5.94
N THR A 76 -2.78 5.97 6.95
CA THR A 76 -3.99 6.71 7.33
C THR A 76 -3.64 7.68 8.44
N THR A 77 -3.74 8.97 8.17
CA THR A 77 -3.55 10.05 9.14
C THR A 77 -4.87 10.75 9.43
N SER A 78 -4.87 11.70 10.36
CA SER A 78 -6.02 12.58 10.62
C SER A 78 -6.37 13.48 9.42
N ALA A 79 -5.40 13.76 8.55
CA ALA A 79 -5.59 14.56 7.34
C ALA A 79 -5.93 13.72 6.09
N GLY A 80 -6.17 12.42 6.25
CA GLY A 80 -6.52 11.50 5.16
C GLY A 80 -5.47 10.42 4.91
N ILE A 81 -5.64 9.68 3.80
CA ILE A 81 -4.71 8.64 3.35
C ILE A 81 -3.65 9.30 2.48
N MET A 82 -2.38 9.10 2.83
CA MET A 82 -1.24 9.68 2.12
C MET A 82 -0.01 8.79 2.22
N ASP A 83 1.01 9.10 1.44
CA ASP A 83 2.27 8.38 1.48
C ASP A 83 3.20 8.85 2.62
N HIS A 84 4.24 8.05 2.87
CA HIS A 84 5.24 8.34 3.89
C HIS A 84 6.10 9.60 3.65
N GLU A 85 6.22 10.09 2.42
CA GLU A 85 6.93 11.34 2.16
C GLU A 85 6.04 12.54 2.52
N GLU A 86 4.76 12.48 2.14
CA GLU A 86 3.79 13.53 2.41
C GLU A 86 3.51 13.66 3.91
N THR A 87 3.37 12.53 4.61
CA THR A 87 3.26 12.51 6.09
C THR A 87 4.47 13.16 6.76
N ARG A 88 5.68 12.92 6.26
CA ARG A 88 6.90 13.55 6.76
C ARG A 88 6.91 15.06 6.49
N ARG A 89 6.53 15.51 5.29
CA ARG A 89 6.44 16.93 4.93
C ARG A 89 5.43 17.68 5.80
N LYS A 90 4.30 17.05 6.09
CA LYS A 90 3.24 17.61 6.95
C LYS A 90 3.52 17.44 8.44
N ASN A 91 4.56 16.67 8.80
CA ASN A 91 4.90 16.33 10.18
C ASN A 91 3.73 15.66 10.94
N VAL A 92 3.03 14.72 10.29
CA VAL A 92 1.87 14.01 10.85
C VAL A 92 2.13 12.51 10.90
N GLY A 93 1.88 11.89 12.05
CA GLY A 93 1.91 10.44 12.21
C GLY A 93 0.61 9.76 11.76
N GLY A 94 0.56 8.44 11.81
CA GLY A 94 -0.64 7.74 11.38
C GLY A 94 -0.60 6.24 11.58
N LYS A 95 -1.57 5.55 10.99
CA LYS A 95 -1.64 4.09 10.97
C LYS A 95 -1.17 3.56 9.64
N VAL A 96 -0.26 2.60 9.64
CA VAL A 96 0.26 2.00 8.40
C VAL A 96 -0.83 1.12 7.78
N LEU A 97 -1.14 1.35 6.50
CA LEU A 97 -2.05 0.51 5.73
C LEU A 97 -1.30 -0.61 5.00
N GLY A 98 -0.16 -0.27 4.41
CA GLY A 98 0.58 -1.18 3.57
C GLY A 98 1.66 -0.48 2.76
N PHE A 99 2.28 -1.23 1.86
CA PHE A 99 3.33 -0.76 0.98
C PHE A 99 3.15 -1.34 -0.43
N PHE A 100 3.68 -0.63 -1.42
CA PHE A 100 3.74 -1.07 -2.80
C PHE A 100 4.99 -0.52 -3.47
N TYR A 101 5.58 -1.34 -4.35
CA TYR A 101 6.75 -1.01 -5.15
C TYR A 101 6.86 -1.98 -6.32
#